data_AF-A0A4U3FHJ1-F1
#
_entry.id   AF-A0A4U3FHJ1-F1
#
_cell.length_a   1.000
_cell.length_b   1.000
_cell.length_c   1.000
_cell.angle_alpha   90.00
_cell.angle_beta   90.00
_cell.angle_gamma   90.00
#
_symmetry.space_group_name_H-M   'P 1'
#
loop_
_entity.id
_entity.type
_entity.pdbx_description
1 polymer ?
#
loop_
_entity_poly.entity_id
_entity_poly.type
_entity_poly.pdbx_seq_one_letter_code
_entity_poly.pdbx_strand_id
1 'polypeptide(L)'
;MRKRVIKWILVISAICVIYIGVEVLLLYNHTSTLYSTVKRLQAHAPKIEAYGEHWTYKDTVDLKEAKPTKFTQGEGAYKDQMYFYPGRPNSPANIFIKKQGTEYYRYMRSTIIFFHGV
;
A
#
# COMPACT_ATOMS: atom_id res chain seq x y z
N MET A 1 -32.87 28.54 -14.57
CA MET A 1 -31.41 28.44 -14.31
C MET A 1 -31.00 27.26 -13.43
N ARG A 2 -31.71 26.96 -12.32
CA ARG A 2 -31.39 25.88 -11.35
C ARG A 2 -31.14 24.48 -11.96
N LYS A 3 -31.96 24.05 -12.93
CA LYS A 3 -31.82 22.73 -13.60
C LYS A 3 -30.57 22.60 -14.48
N ARG A 4 -30.04 23.71 -15.02
CA ARG A 4 -28.78 23.69 -15.80
C ARG A 4 -27.57 23.54 -14.88
N VAL A 5 -27.58 24.25 -13.74
CA VAL A 5 -26.50 24.15 -12.74
C VAL A 5 -26.39 22.73 -12.17
N ILE A 6 -27.52 22.09 -11.85
CA ILE A 6 -27.52 20.70 -11.34
C ILE A 6 -26.96 19.71 -12.36
N LYS A 7 -27.29 19.85 -13.66
CA LYS A 7 -26.71 19.02 -14.72
C LYS A 7 -25.19 19.16 -14.79
N TRP A 8 -24.67 20.38 -14.71
CA TRP A 8 -23.23 20.62 -14.75
C TRP A 8 -22.51 20.08 -13.52
N ILE A 9 -23.09 20.22 -12.32
CA ILE A 9 -22.54 19.63 -11.10
C ILE A 9 -22.47 18.10 -11.22
N LEU A 10 -23.52 17.45 -11.72
CA LEU A 10 -23.54 15.99 -11.91
C LEU A 10 -22.47 15.53 -12.91
N VAL A 11 -22.31 16.26 -14.02
CA VAL A 11 -21.30 15.94 -15.05
C VAL A 11 -19.89 16.12 -14.50
N ILE A 12 -19.62 17.20 -13.78
CA ILE A 12 -18.32 17.45 -13.16
C ILE A 12 -18.02 16.36 -12.11
N SER A 13 -18.98 16.02 -11.26
CA SER A 13 -18.82 14.94 -10.28
C SER A 13 -18.58 13.59 -10.95
N ALA A 14 -19.28 13.27 -12.04
CA ALA A 14 -19.06 12.03 -12.79
C ALA A 14 -17.66 11.99 -13.42
N ILE A 15 -17.19 13.10 -13.99
CA ILE A 15 -15.83 13.21 -14.54
C ILE A 15 -14.79 13.05 -13.43
N CYS A 16 -14.99 13.67 -12.26
CA CYS A 16 -14.11 13.48 -11.11
C CYS A 16 -14.07 12.02 -10.65
N VAL A 17 -15.22 11.33 -10.57
CA VAL A 17 -15.25 9.91 -10.18
C VAL A 17 -14.56 9.03 -11.22
N ILE A 18 -14.75 9.28 -12.51
CA ILE A 18 -14.08 8.53 -13.58
C ILE A 18 -12.57 8.80 -13.55
N TYR A 19 -12.15 10.05 -13.41
CA TYR A 19 -10.75 10.44 -13.32
C TYR A 19 -10.07 9.79 -12.11
N ILE A 20 -10.68 9.89 -10.93
CA ILE A 20 -10.19 9.23 -9.71
C ILE A 20 -10.19 7.71 -9.89
N GLY A 21 -11.23 7.14 -10.52
CA GLY A 21 -11.32 5.70 -10.78
C GLY A 21 -10.21 5.20 -11.70
N VAL A 22 -9.93 5.94 -12.78
CA VAL A 22 -8.86 5.64 -13.73
C VAL A 22 -7.48 5.85 -13.10
N GLU A 23 -7.27 6.92 -12.32
CA GLU A 23 -6.04 7.10 -11.55
C GLU A 23 -5.84 5.98 -10.53
N VAL A 24 -6.88 5.58 -9.80
CA VAL A 24 -6.80 4.45 -8.86
C VAL A 24 -6.44 3.15 -9.59
N LEU A 25 -6.95 2.95 -10.80
CA LEU A 25 -6.69 1.76 -11.62
C LEU A 25 -5.29 1.77 -12.23
N LEU A 26 -4.80 2.92 -12.71
CA LEU A 26 -3.48 3.09 -13.30
C LEU A 26 -2.37 3.16 -12.24
N LEU A 27 -2.62 3.81 -11.10
CA LEU A 27 -1.66 3.99 -10.00
C LEU A 27 -1.61 2.79 -9.03
N TYR A 28 -2.51 1.82 -9.18
CA TYR A 28 -2.43 0.53 -8.49
C TYR A 28 -1.07 -0.17 -8.70
N ASN A 29 -0.37 0.19 -9.80
CA ASN A 29 0.86 -0.47 -10.23
C ASN A 29 2.19 0.15 -9.74
N HIS A 30 2.23 1.40 -9.27
CA HIS A 30 3.53 2.04 -8.93
C HIS A 30 3.55 2.90 -7.67
N THR A 31 2.40 3.26 -7.09
CA THR A 31 2.35 4.19 -5.96
C THR A 31 1.35 3.72 -4.92
N SER A 32 1.60 4.04 -3.66
CA SER A 32 0.62 3.84 -2.58
C SER A 32 -0.69 4.53 -2.98
N THR A 33 -1.72 3.76 -3.30
CA THR A 33 -3.03 4.31 -3.69
C THR A 33 -3.55 5.27 -2.62
N LEU A 34 -4.41 6.23 -3.00
CA LEU A 34 -5.11 7.10 -2.04
C LEU A 34 -5.74 6.30 -0.90
N TYR A 35 -6.37 5.16 -1.20
CA TYR A 35 -6.93 4.25 -0.22
C TYR A 35 -5.90 3.72 0.78
N SER A 36 -4.74 3.25 0.30
CA SER A 36 -3.67 2.77 1.17
C SER A 36 -3.06 3.90 2.01
N THR A 37 -2.98 5.11 1.46
CA THR A 37 -2.49 6.29 2.15
C THR A 37 -3.43 6.69 3.28
N VAL A 38 -4.73 6.74 3.02
CA VAL A 38 -5.76 7.03 4.04
C VAL A 38 -5.74 5.97 5.14
N LYS A 39 -5.72 4.67 4.78
CA LYS A 39 -5.64 3.58 5.77
C LYS A 39 -4.36 3.64 6.61
N ARG A 40 -3.23 3.92 5.98
CA ARG A 40 -1.94 4.07 6.67
C ARG A 40 -1.98 5.21 7.68
N LEU A 41 -2.52 6.37 7.26
CA LEU A 41 -2.68 7.54 8.11
C LEU A 41 -3.61 7.26 9.29
N GLN A 42 -4.75 6.59 9.05
CA GLN A 42 -5.67 6.16 10.11
C GLN A 42 -5.01 5.19 11.11
N ALA A 43 -4.15 4.30 10.63
CA ALA A 43 -3.41 3.35 11.46
C ALA A 43 -2.15 3.94 12.12
N HIS A 44 -1.86 5.23 11.87
CA HIS A 44 -0.61 5.91 12.24
C HIS A 44 0.65 5.13 11.84
N ALA A 45 0.56 4.38 10.73
CA ALA A 45 1.61 3.48 10.30
C ALA A 45 2.71 4.24 9.53
N PRO A 46 4.00 3.93 9.76
CA PRO A 46 5.11 4.65 9.14
C PRO A 46 5.17 4.40 7.63
N LYS A 47 5.56 5.39 6.85
CA LYS A 47 5.83 5.17 5.41
C LYS A 47 7.16 4.43 5.27
N ILE A 48 7.23 3.44 4.38
CA ILE A 48 8.46 2.69 4.13
C ILE A 48 8.81 2.58 2.65
N GLU A 49 10.12 2.45 2.42
CA GLU A 49 10.77 2.31 1.13
C GLU A 49 11.66 1.09 1.14
N ALA A 50 11.60 0.28 0.09
CA ALA A 50 12.54 -0.80 -0.14
C ALA A 50 12.59 -1.13 -1.63
N TYR A 51 13.80 -1.40 -2.12
CA TYR A 51 14.08 -1.56 -3.56
C TYR A 51 13.73 -0.32 -4.39
N GLY A 52 13.96 0.89 -3.86
CA GLY A 52 13.59 2.15 -4.52
C GLY A 52 12.08 2.40 -4.68
N GLU A 53 11.21 1.58 -4.07
CA GLU A 53 9.75 1.69 -4.19
C GLU A 53 9.09 1.96 -2.82
N HIS A 54 8.02 2.76 -2.80
CA HIS A 54 7.17 2.92 -1.62
C HIS A 54 6.24 1.70 -1.47
N TRP A 55 6.28 1.05 -0.31
CA TRP A 55 5.43 -0.12 -0.09
C TRP A 55 4.04 0.25 0.37
N THR A 56 3.07 -0.57 -0.02
CA THR A 56 1.65 -0.29 0.21
C THR A 56 1.20 -0.90 1.53
N TYR A 57 0.74 -0.06 2.45
CA TYR A 57 0.10 -0.51 3.70
C TYR A 57 -1.18 -1.28 3.37
N LYS A 58 -1.31 -2.48 3.95
CA LYS A 58 -2.51 -3.31 3.81
C LYS A 58 -3.32 -3.32 5.09
N ASP A 59 -2.72 -3.75 6.19
CA ASP A 59 -3.42 -3.89 7.48
C ASP A 59 -2.45 -4.08 8.66
N THR A 60 -2.99 -4.22 9.87
CA THR A 60 -2.27 -4.71 11.06
C THR A 60 -2.53 -6.20 11.25
N VAL A 61 -1.50 -6.97 11.60
CA VAL A 61 -1.60 -8.41 11.85
C VAL A 61 -0.88 -8.80 13.14
N ASP A 62 -1.45 -9.75 13.88
CA ASP A 62 -0.84 -10.32 15.07
C ASP A 62 0.05 -11.53 14.67
N LEU A 63 1.35 -11.39 14.89
CA LEU A 63 2.35 -12.44 14.65
C LEU A 63 2.69 -13.11 15.98
N LYS A 64 1.73 -13.88 16.52
CA LYS A 64 1.83 -14.53 17.84
C LYS A 64 3.12 -15.36 18.01
N GLU A 65 3.35 -16.32 17.12
CA GLU A 65 4.39 -17.36 17.27
C GLU A 65 5.46 -17.33 16.18
N ALA A 66 5.22 -16.59 15.11
CA ALA A 66 6.06 -16.63 13.94
C ALA A 66 7.14 -15.54 14.06
N LYS A 67 8.42 -15.95 14.10
CA LYS A 67 9.57 -15.04 14.24
C LYS A 67 9.90 -14.43 12.88
N PRO A 68 9.57 -13.16 12.61
CA PRO A 68 9.92 -12.55 11.35
C PRO A 68 11.43 -12.25 11.34
N THR A 69 12.06 -12.38 10.17
CA THR A 69 13.51 -12.13 9.99
C THR A 69 13.74 -10.65 9.71
N LYS A 70 14.85 -10.07 10.19
CA LYS A 70 15.18 -8.66 9.93
C LYS A 70 15.41 -8.45 8.43
N PHE A 71 14.75 -7.44 7.87
CA PHE A 71 14.90 -7.06 6.47
C PHE A 71 15.97 -5.95 6.35
N THR A 72 17.07 -6.22 5.65
CA THR A 72 18.23 -5.31 5.58
C THR A 72 18.27 -4.43 4.33
N GLN A 73 17.44 -4.70 3.33
CA GLN A 73 17.36 -3.95 2.07
C GLN A 73 16.35 -2.78 2.12
N GLY A 74 15.89 -2.41 3.32
CA GLY A 74 15.03 -1.25 3.52
C GLY A 74 15.79 0.07 3.41
N GLU A 75 15.11 1.08 2.90
CA GLU A 75 15.62 2.45 2.75
C GLU A 75 14.89 3.41 3.71
N GLY A 76 15.55 4.51 4.05
CA GLY A 76 14.98 5.56 4.91
C GLY A 76 15.06 5.30 6.42
N ALA A 77 14.34 6.11 7.19
CA ALA A 77 14.43 6.19 8.66
C ALA A 77 13.94 4.92 9.39
N TYR A 78 13.12 4.09 8.73
CA TYR A 78 12.48 2.91 9.34
C TYR A 78 13.12 1.59 8.93
N LYS A 79 14.24 1.59 8.19
CA LYS A 79 14.92 0.38 7.70
C LYS A 79 15.21 -0.64 8.79
N ASP A 80 15.57 -0.19 10.00
CA ASP A 80 15.91 -1.06 11.11
C ASP A 80 14.70 -1.73 11.78
N GLN A 81 13.50 -1.25 11.45
CA GLN A 81 12.23 -1.73 11.98
C GLN A 81 11.48 -2.61 10.97
N MET A 82 12.11 -2.94 9.84
CA MET A 82 11.52 -3.78 8.79
C MET A 82 11.85 -5.25 9.02
N TYR A 83 10.82 -6.10 8.93
CA TYR A 83 10.96 -7.55 9.04
C TYR A 83 10.21 -8.25 7.91
N PHE A 84 10.53 -9.51 7.63
CA PHE A 84 9.86 -10.31 6.60
C PHE A 84 9.79 -11.79 7.00
N TYR A 85 8.87 -12.55 6.41
CA TYR A 85 8.91 -14.00 6.51
C TYR A 85 9.85 -14.59 5.44
N PRO A 86 10.80 -15.45 5.81
CA PRO A 86 11.68 -16.13 4.86
C PRO A 86 10.91 -17.23 4.10
N GLY A 87 9.99 -16.82 3.23
CA GLY A 87 9.34 -17.72 2.26
C GLY A 87 10.04 -17.70 0.89
N ARG A 88 10.69 -16.58 0.54
CA ARG A 88 11.55 -16.40 -0.64
C ARG A 88 12.71 -15.47 -0.27
N PRO A 89 13.98 -15.87 -0.44
CA PRO A 89 15.12 -14.96 -0.26
C PRO A 89 15.06 -13.82 -1.29
N ASN A 90 15.46 -12.60 -0.90
CA ASN A 90 15.69 -11.44 -1.76
C ASN A 90 14.48 -10.73 -2.41
N SER A 91 13.25 -11.21 -2.24
CA SER A 91 12.04 -10.46 -2.63
C SER A 91 10.84 -10.90 -1.80
N PRO A 92 10.72 -10.43 -0.54
CA PRO A 92 9.60 -10.82 0.31
C PRO A 92 8.28 -10.28 -0.26
N ALA A 93 7.21 -11.08 -0.20
CA ALA A 93 5.89 -10.63 -0.62
C ALA A 93 5.29 -9.60 0.37
N ASN A 94 5.70 -9.69 1.65
CA ASN A 94 5.23 -8.80 2.71
C ASN A 94 6.41 -8.34 3.59
N ILE A 95 6.39 -7.06 3.96
CA ILE A 95 7.22 -6.48 5.01
C ILE A 95 6.34 -6.18 6.21
N PHE A 96 6.87 -6.42 7.41
CA PHE A 96 6.22 -6.24 8.69
C PHE A 96 7.00 -5.22 9.52
N ILE A 97 6.30 -4.30 10.18
CA ILE A 97 6.89 -3.32 11.09
C ILE A 97 6.20 -3.45 12.43
N LYS A 98 6.96 -3.58 13.50
CA LYS A 98 6.39 -3.76 14.84
C LYS A 98 5.57 -2.54 15.24
N LYS A 99 4.32 -2.78 15.66
CA LYS A 99 3.43 -1.77 16.24
C LYS A 99 3.51 -1.79 17.76
N GLN A 100 2.97 -2.83 18.38
CA GLN A 100 2.98 -3.04 19.83
C GLN A 100 2.80 -4.52 20.16
N GLY A 101 3.49 -5.03 21.18
CA GLY A 101 3.39 -6.45 21.55
C GLY A 101 3.76 -7.37 20.40
N THR A 102 2.78 -8.20 19.98
CA THR A 102 2.85 -9.13 18.85
C THR A 102 2.20 -8.57 17.58
N GLU A 103 1.68 -7.34 17.59
CA GLU A 103 1.07 -6.69 16.42
C GLU A 103 2.12 -6.04 15.51
N TYR A 104 1.92 -6.21 14.20
CA TYR A 104 2.75 -5.65 13.15
C TYR A 104 1.91 -4.98 12.06
N TYR A 105 2.37 -3.83 11.59
CA TYR A 105 1.90 -3.24 10.34
C TYR A 105 2.39 -4.07 9.16
N ARG A 106 1.47 -4.54 8.33
CA ARG A 106 1.73 -5.33 7.13
C ARG A 106 1.74 -4.45 5.89
N TYR A 107 2.86 -4.52 5.19
CA TYR A 107 3.08 -3.92 3.88
C TYR A 107 3.19 -5.02 2.85
N MET A 108 2.55 -4.84 1.70
CA MET A 108 2.61 -5.79 0.61
C MET A 108 3.25 -5.14 -0.60
N ARG A 109 4.18 -5.86 -1.24
CA ARG A 109 4.68 -5.49 -2.55
C ARG A 109 3.57 -5.80 -3.56
N SER A 110 3.10 -4.82 -4.32
CA SER A 110 2.15 -5.06 -5.41
C SER A 110 2.88 -5.80 -6.52
N THR A 111 2.92 -7.13 -6.45
CA THR A 111 3.36 -7.99 -7.55
C THR A 111 2.14 -8.50 -8.29
N ILE A 112 1.73 -7.83 -9.36
CA ILE A 112 0.98 -8.50 -10.43
C ILE A 112 2.04 -9.06 -11.38
N ILE A 113 2.28 -10.38 -11.29
CA ILE A 113 2.84 -11.11 -12.42
C ILE A 113 1.71 -11.15 -13.44
N PHE A 114 1.79 -10.30 -14.47
CA PHE A 114 0.92 -10.47 -15.63
C PHE A 114 1.24 -11.84 -16.24
N PHE A 115 0.34 -12.81 -16.10
CA PHE A 115 0.20 -13.82 -17.14
C PHE A 115 -0.46 -13.12 -18.33
N HIS A 116 0.35 -12.45 -19.16
CA HIS A 116 -0.02 -12.23 -20.56
C HIS A 116 0.18 -13.57 -21.27
N GLY A 117 -0.85 -14.41 -21.22
CA GLY A 117 -0.97 -15.57 -22.09
C GLY A 117 -1.39 -15.09 -23.48
N VAL A 118 -0.39 -15.12 -24.37
CA VAL A 118 -0.39 -15.17 -25.85
C VAL A 118 -1.75 -15.29 -26.52
#